data_AF-A0A9P5P6H9-F1
#
_entry.id   AF-A0A9P5P6H9-F1
#
_cell.length_a   1.000
_cell.length_b   1.000
_cell.length_c   1.000
_cell.angle_alpha   90.00
_cell.angle_beta   90.00
_cell.angle_gamma   90.00
#
_symmetry.space_group_name_H-M   'P 1'
#
loop_
_entity.id
_entity.type
_entity.pdbx_description
1 polymer ?
#
loop_
_entity_poly.entity_id
_entity_poly.type
_entity_poly.pdbx_seq_one_letter_code
_entity_poly.pdbx_strand_id
1 'polypeptide(L)'
;MVEQAGQIWQIRTDKFYLHGFSAGGQFVHRFMYLHPDRLAAVSVGAPGRITAPDLHSPWPVGVSNIHSVFSLPAAPNFDQMARIPVQYVIGEKDVGTKMVECMKNPTKFEIEAGGTRVERIKWLKKAWEGVGIRNTELFLVPDVGHDGAKCLPTLEKWLRSQLGRGS
;
A
#
# COMPACT_ATOMS: atom_id res chain seq x y z
N MET A 1 -16.38 -8.05 -9.27
CA MET A 1 -15.72 -9.26 -8.71
C MET A 1 -15.99 -9.39 -7.21
N VAL A 2 -15.80 -8.32 -6.43
CA VAL A 2 -16.17 -8.31 -4.99
C VAL A 2 -17.69 -8.40 -4.81
N GLU A 3 -18.46 -7.65 -5.60
CA GLU A 3 -19.94 -7.68 -5.54
C GLU A 3 -20.49 -9.06 -5.93
N GLN A 4 -19.87 -9.71 -6.92
CA GLN A 4 -20.19 -11.07 -7.32
C GLN A 4 -19.90 -12.09 -6.20
N ALA A 5 -18.80 -11.91 -5.46
CA ALA A 5 -18.49 -12.72 -4.29
C ALA A 5 -19.55 -12.56 -3.19
N GLY A 6 -20.04 -11.34 -2.96
CA GLY A 6 -21.16 -11.07 -2.06
C GLY A 6 -22.44 -11.81 -2.46
N GLN A 7 -22.75 -11.85 -3.76
CA GLN A 7 -23.93 -12.58 -4.26
C GLN A 7 -23.80 -14.10 -4.09
N ILE A 8 -22.63 -14.66 -4.39
CA ILE A 8 -22.40 -16.11 -4.35
C ILE A 8 -22.31 -16.62 -2.90
N TRP A 9 -21.54 -15.93 -2.04
CA TRP A 9 -21.21 -16.42 -0.70
C TRP A 9 -21.92 -15.67 0.44
N GLN A 10 -22.80 -14.71 0.12
CA GLN A 10 -23.57 -13.93 1.11
C GLN A 10 -22.67 -13.25 2.15
N ILE A 11 -21.51 -12.78 1.71
CA ILE A 11 -20.54 -12.05 2.53
C ILE A 11 -20.75 -10.54 2.40
N ARG A 12 -20.39 -9.79 3.46
CA ARG A 12 -20.33 -8.33 3.39
C ARG A 12 -19.23 -7.89 2.41
N THR A 13 -19.56 -6.94 1.53
CA THR A 13 -18.68 -6.45 0.45
C THR A 13 -18.45 -4.94 0.49
N ASP A 14 -19.04 -4.26 1.46
CA ASP A 14 -18.92 -2.81 1.68
C ASP A 14 -17.47 -2.45 2.03
N LYS A 15 -16.86 -3.20 2.95
CA LYS A 15 -15.44 -3.06 3.30
C LYS A 15 -14.73 -4.40 3.35
N PHE A 16 -13.52 -4.44 2.82
CA PHE A 16 -12.68 -5.64 2.82
C PHE A 16 -11.24 -5.32 3.21
N TYR A 17 -10.51 -6.38 3.58
CA TYR A 17 -9.07 -6.33 3.78
C TYR A 17 -8.37 -6.50 2.44
N LEU A 18 -7.39 -5.64 2.14
CA LEU A 18 -6.66 -5.70 0.89
C LEU A 18 -5.16 -5.89 1.14
N HIS A 19 -4.61 -6.98 0.61
CA HIS A 19 -3.17 -7.25 0.61
C HIS A 19 -2.65 -7.36 -0.83
N GLY A 20 -1.42 -6.94 -1.03
CA GLY A 20 -0.69 -7.22 -2.26
C GLY A 20 0.81 -7.10 -2.06
N PHE A 21 1.56 -7.93 -2.78
CA PHE A 21 3.02 -7.98 -2.73
C PHE A 21 3.64 -7.61 -4.08
N SER A 22 4.79 -6.91 -4.07
CA SER A 22 5.47 -6.44 -5.27
C SER A 22 4.59 -5.55 -6.15
N ALA A 23 4.25 -5.95 -7.38
CA ALA A 23 3.27 -5.25 -8.21
C ALA A 23 1.89 -5.11 -7.50
N GLY A 24 1.48 -6.12 -6.73
CA GLY A 24 0.29 -6.04 -5.89
C GLY A 24 0.41 -4.97 -4.80
N GLY A 25 1.59 -4.77 -4.19
CA GLY A 25 1.81 -3.70 -3.22
C GLY A 25 1.71 -2.31 -3.86
N GLN A 26 2.10 -2.19 -5.13
CA GLN A 26 1.87 -0.97 -5.91
C GLN A 26 0.37 -0.73 -6.10
N PHE A 27 -0.39 -1.78 -6.42
CA PHE A 27 -1.84 -1.71 -6.54
C PHE A 27 -2.50 -1.29 -5.22
N VAL A 28 -2.16 -1.92 -4.08
CA VAL A 28 -2.81 -1.64 -2.79
C VAL A 28 -2.67 -0.18 -2.36
N HIS A 29 -1.46 0.38 -2.37
CA HIS A 29 -1.28 1.76 -1.89
C HIS A 29 -1.98 2.77 -2.82
N ARG A 30 -2.03 2.48 -4.13
CA ARG A 30 -2.76 3.27 -5.13
C ARG A 30 -4.27 3.13 -4.98
N PHE A 31 -4.77 1.92 -4.74
CA PHE A 31 -6.17 1.66 -4.47
C PHE A 31 -6.63 2.41 -3.22
N MET A 32 -5.79 2.49 -2.18
CA MET A 32 -6.11 3.25 -0.98
C MET A 32 -6.25 4.77 -1.21
N TYR A 33 -5.52 5.36 -2.18
CA TYR A 33 -5.76 6.75 -2.57
C TYR A 33 -7.11 6.97 -3.26
N LEU A 34 -7.57 5.96 -4.01
CA LEU A 34 -8.77 6.06 -4.86
C LEU A 34 -10.05 5.67 -4.12
N HIS A 35 -9.98 4.63 -3.29
CA HIS A 35 -11.14 3.97 -2.67
C HIS A 35 -10.91 3.65 -1.17
N PRO A 36 -10.52 4.62 -0.33
CA PRO A 36 -10.35 4.37 1.11
C PRO A 36 -11.66 3.96 1.80
N ASP A 37 -12.82 4.26 1.21
CA ASP A 37 -14.14 3.85 1.68
C ASP A 37 -14.40 2.36 1.62
N ARG A 38 -13.73 1.63 0.72
CA ARG A 38 -13.89 0.18 0.54
C ARG A 38 -12.98 -0.66 1.44
N LEU A 39 -12.16 -0.03 2.28
CA LEU A 39 -11.07 -0.69 2.98
C LEU A 39 -11.31 -0.77 4.49
N ALA A 40 -11.21 -1.99 5.04
CA ALA A 40 -11.23 -2.26 6.47
C ALA A 40 -9.82 -2.20 7.08
N ALA A 41 -8.83 -2.75 6.39
CA ALA A 41 -7.41 -2.54 6.62
C ALA A 41 -6.62 -2.90 5.35
N VAL A 42 -5.37 -2.45 5.26
CA VAL A 42 -4.49 -2.75 4.10
C VAL A 42 -3.15 -3.32 4.52
N SER A 43 -2.57 -4.17 3.68
CA SER A 43 -1.19 -4.61 3.80
C SER A 43 -0.44 -4.40 2.50
N VAL A 44 0.54 -3.51 2.54
CA VAL A 44 1.40 -3.14 1.42
C VAL A 44 2.69 -3.97 1.49
N GLY A 45 2.85 -4.90 0.57
CA GLY A 45 4.00 -5.79 0.47
C GLY A 45 5.02 -5.32 -0.56
N ALA A 46 6.24 -4.99 -0.12
CA ALA A 46 7.42 -4.75 -0.97
C ALA A 46 7.17 -4.03 -2.33
N PRO A 47 6.49 -2.86 -2.35
CA PRO A 47 6.11 -2.19 -3.58
C PRO A 47 7.34 -1.78 -4.39
N GLY A 48 7.35 -2.12 -5.68
CA GLY A 48 8.44 -1.77 -6.57
C GLY A 48 8.44 -0.28 -6.94
N ARG A 49 7.32 0.19 -7.51
CA ARG A 49 7.05 1.61 -7.78
C ARG A 49 6.24 2.21 -6.64
N ILE A 50 6.41 3.49 -6.38
CA ILE A 50 5.65 4.22 -5.36
C ILE A 50 5.02 5.47 -5.96
N THR A 51 3.86 5.86 -5.44
CA THR A 51 3.18 7.12 -5.74
C THR A 51 3.08 7.90 -4.43
N ALA A 52 3.64 9.11 -4.41
CA ALA A 52 3.67 9.94 -3.22
C ALA A 52 2.27 10.49 -2.90
N PRO A 53 1.92 10.70 -1.61
CA PRO A 53 0.73 11.45 -1.22
C PRO A 53 0.95 12.98 -1.40
N ASP A 54 1.56 13.36 -2.52
CA ASP A 54 1.92 14.75 -2.85
C ASP A 54 0.81 15.43 -3.66
N LEU A 55 0.23 16.50 -3.11
CA LEU A 55 -0.85 17.26 -3.76
C LEU A 55 -0.33 18.22 -4.84
N HIS A 56 0.97 18.28 -5.10
CA HIS A 56 1.58 19.16 -6.11
C HIS A 56 1.97 18.45 -7.40
N SER A 57 2.20 17.14 -7.38
CA SER A 57 2.61 16.36 -8.56
C SER A 57 1.44 15.55 -9.14
N PRO A 58 1.32 15.46 -10.47
CA PRO A 58 0.27 14.67 -11.11
C PRO A 58 0.52 13.17 -10.96
N TRP A 59 -0.53 12.39 -11.18
CA TRP A 59 -0.45 10.94 -11.26
C TRP A 59 0.48 10.48 -12.40
N PRO A 60 1.30 9.42 -12.20
CA PRO A 60 1.45 8.61 -10.99
C PRO A 60 2.58 9.08 -10.05
N VAL A 61 3.14 10.28 -10.25
CA VAL A 61 4.20 10.84 -9.40
C VAL A 61 3.64 11.21 -8.03
N GLY A 62 2.54 11.96 -8.04
CA GLY A 62 1.77 12.34 -6.85
C GLY A 62 0.27 12.13 -7.08
N VAL A 63 -0.54 12.86 -6.33
CA VAL A 63 -1.99 12.70 -6.25
C VAL A 63 -2.79 13.96 -6.61
N SER A 64 -2.14 14.99 -7.19
CA SER A 64 -2.79 16.30 -7.42
C SER A 64 -4.00 16.26 -8.36
N ASN A 65 -3.99 15.36 -9.35
CA ASN A 65 -5.03 15.27 -10.39
C ASN A 65 -5.76 13.91 -10.40
N ILE A 66 -5.66 13.10 -9.33
CA ILE A 66 -6.20 11.73 -9.35
C ILE A 66 -7.71 11.68 -9.47
N HIS A 67 -8.41 12.69 -8.95
CA HIS A 67 -9.86 12.82 -9.12
C HIS A 67 -10.23 12.91 -10.61
N SER A 68 -9.52 13.72 -11.41
CA SER A 68 -9.74 13.83 -12.85
C SER A 68 -9.30 12.61 -13.62
N VAL A 69 -8.12 12.05 -13.31
CA VAL A 69 -7.56 10.88 -14.01
C VAL A 69 -8.48 9.65 -13.88
N PHE A 70 -9.11 9.48 -12.71
CA PHE A 70 -9.96 8.31 -12.41
C PHE A 70 -11.46 8.63 -12.35
N SER A 71 -11.88 9.85 -12.72
CA SER A 71 -13.28 10.29 -12.66
C SER A 71 -13.93 10.07 -11.29
N LEU A 72 -13.17 10.36 -10.22
CA LEU A 72 -13.63 10.23 -8.83
C LEU A 72 -14.07 11.60 -8.29
N PRO A 73 -15.19 11.68 -7.56
CA PRO A 73 -15.73 12.96 -7.09
C PRO A 73 -14.84 13.63 -6.04
N ALA A 74 -14.14 12.85 -5.21
CA ALA A 74 -13.24 13.35 -4.18
C ALA A 74 -12.15 12.32 -3.87
N ALA A 75 -10.94 12.53 -4.40
CA ALA A 75 -9.74 11.74 -4.09
C ALA A 75 -8.47 12.61 -4.22
N PRO A 76 -7.48 12.45 -3.33
CA PRO A 76 -7.45 11.53 -2.19
C PRO A 76 -8.20 12.09 -0.97
N ASN A 77 -8.66 11.22 -0.06
CA ASN A 77 -9.22 11.61 1.23
C ASN A 77 -8.31 11.11 2.37
N PHE A 78 -7.35 11.95 2.79
CA PHE A 78 -6.38 11.58 3.81
C PHE A 78 -6.99 11.37 5.20
N ASP A 79 -8.06 12.09 5.55
CA ASP A 79 -8.76 11.90 6.83
C ASP A 79 -9.41 10.51 6.92
N GLN A 80 -9.95 10.02 5.82
CA GLN A 80 -10.50 8.68 5.75
C GLN A 80 -9.40 7.63 5.76
N MET A 81 -8.32 7.86 5.00
CA MET A 81 -7.15 6.99 5.00
C MET A 81 -6.52 6.85 6.39
N ALA A 82 -6.48 7.92 7.19
CA ALA A 82 -5.91 7.93 8.53
C ALA A 82 -6.62 7.00 9.52
N ARG A 83 -7.86 6.59 9.22
CA ARG A 83 -8.66 5.65 10.04
C ARG A 83 -8.41 4.18 9.69
N ILE A 84 -7.72 3.90 8.59
CA ILE A 84 -7.49 2.56 8.08
C ILE A 84 -6.18 2.03 8.69
N PRO A 85 -6.19 0.86 9.36
CA PRO A 85 -4.95 0.21 9.78
C PRO A 85 -4.11 -0.21 8.56
N VAL A 86 -2.81 0.12 8.59
CA VAL A 86 -1.88 -0.16 7.50
C VAL A 86 -0.74 -1.04 8.00
N GLN A 87 -0.55 -2.18 7.35
CA GLN A 87 0.67 -2.96 7.46
C GLN A 87 1.59 -2.65 6.28
N TYR A 88 2.87 -2.48 6.57
CA TYR A 88 3.96 -2.58 5.60
C TYR A 88 4.73 -3.86 5.89
N VAL A 89 4.90 -4.73 4.89
CA VAL A 89 5.61 -6.00 5.07
C VAL A 89 6.61 -6.22 3.95
N ILE A 90 7.82 -6.61 4.31
CA ILE A 90 8.90 -6.87 3.35
C ILE A 90 9.94 -7.81 3.96
N GLY A 91 10.61 -8.61 3.13
CA GLY A 91 11.78 -9.35 3.55
C GLY A 91 12.96 -8.43 3.85
N GLU A 92 13.65 -8.65 4.98
CA GLU A 92 14.81 -7.85 5.39
C GLU A 92 15.93 -7.84 4.34
N LYS A 93 16.10 -8.94 3.59
CA LYS A 93 17.10 -9.11 2.53
C LYS A 93 16.58 -8.69 1.15
N ASP A 94 15.43 -8.02 1.03
CA ASP A 94 14.95 -7.45 -0.24
C ASP A 94 15.68 -6.14 -0.60
N VAL A 95 17.01 -6.25 -0.65
CA VAL A 95 17.98 -5.15 -0.85
C VAL A 95 18.55 -5.13 -2.27
N GLY A 96 17.99 -5.92 -3.19
CA GLY A 96 18.45 -5.96 -4.57
C GLY A 96 18.14 -4.68 -5.34
N THR A 97 19.15 -4.09 -5.99
CA THR A 97 19.06 -2.80 -6.71
C THR A 97 18.65 -2.95 -8.18
N LYS A 98 18.79 -4.15 -8.76
CA LYS A 98 18.57 -4.41 -10.19
C LYS A 98 17.25 -3.86 -10.75
N MET A 99 16.18 -3.91 -9.96
CA MET A 99 14.88 -3.37 -10.40
C MET A 99 14.90 -1.84 -10.54
N VAL A 100 15.58 -1.15 -9.62
CA VAL A 100 15.73 0.31 -9.67
C VAL A 100 16.68 0.71 -10.80
N GLU A 101 17.78 -0.01 -11.00
CA GLU A 101 18.70 0.22 -12.13
C GLU A 101 18.00 0.02 -13.48
N CYS A 102 17.09 -0.94 -13.57
CA CYS A 102 16.30 -1.21 -14.77
C CYS A 102 15.06 -0.29 -14.90
N MET A 103 14.83 0.61 -13.95
CA MET A 103 13.66 1.47 -13.91
C MET A 103 13.77 2.57 -14.95
N LYS A 104 12.98 2.47 -16.04
CA LYS A 104 12.84 3.57 -16.99
C LYS A 104 12.06 4.71 -16.35
N ASN A 105 12.61 5.93 -16.46
CA ASN A 105 12.00 7.19 -16.01
C ASN A 105 11.50 7.12 -14.55
N PRO A 106 12.38 6.96 -13.55
CA PRO A 106 11.96 7.02 -12.15
C PRO A 106 11.40 8.41 -11.83
N THR A 107 10.35 8.47 -11.02
CA THR A 107 9.82 9.76 -10.54
C THR A 107 10.78 10.39 -9.51
N LYS A 108 10.64 11.71 -9.25
CA LYS A 108 11.44 12.39 -8.21
C LYS A 108 11.35 11.68 -6.84
N PHE A 109 10.17 11.20 -6.48
CA PHE A 109 9.95 10.48 -5.22
C PHE A 109 10.50 9.06 -5.26
N GLU A 110 10.53 8.41 -6.42
CA GLU A 110 11.17 7.10 -6.56
C GLU A 110 12.70 7.18 -6.45
N ILE A 111 13.29 8.30 -6.85
CA ILE A 111 14.71 8.59 -6.63
C ILE A 111 14.95 8.88 -5.14
N GLU A 112 14.12 9.74 -4.53
CA GLU A 112 14.20 10.10 -3.11
C GLU A 112 14.03 8.88 -2.19
N ALA A 113 13.15 7.94 -2.57
CA ALA A 113 12.82 6.76 -1.79
C ALA A 113 13.89 5.67 -1.80
N GLY A 114 14.96 5.81 -2.59
CA GLY A 114 16.12 4.92 -2.55
C GLY A 114 16.12 3.78 -3.58
N GLY A 115 17.23 3.05 -3.56
CA GLY A 115 17.62 2.03 -4.53
C GLY A 115 17.06 0.64 -4.26
N THR A 116 16.47 0.41 -3.08
CA THR A 116 15.96 -0.89 -2.65
C THR A 116 14.48 -0.83 -2.32
N ARG A 117 13.81 -1.98 -2.31
CA ARG A 117 12.40 -2.06 -1.88
C ARG A 117 12.24 -1.76 -0.40
N VAL A 118 13.24 -2.10 0.41
CA VAL A 118 13.30 -1.76 1.85
C VAL A 118 13.32 -0.25 2.06
N GLU A 119 14.12 0.49 1.31
CA GLU A 119 14.12 1.96 1.39
C GLU A 119 12.78 2.52 0.91
N ARG A 120 12.25 2.01 -0.21
CA ARG A 120 11.00 2.50 -0.80
C ARG A 120 9.79 2.31 0.09
N ILE A 121 9.66 1.17 0.75
CA ILE A 121 8.53 0.92 1.65
C ILE A 121 8.65 1.75 2.93
N LYS A 122 9.87 1.96 3.45
CA LYS A 122 10.13 2.87 4.60
C LYS A 122 9.81 4.31 4.23
N TRP A 123 10.19 4.74 3.04
CA TRP A 123 9.86 6.07 2.51
C TRP A 123 8.35 6.25 2.37
N LEU A 124 7.65 5.28 1.78
CA LEU A 124 6.18 5.33 1.63
C LEU A 124 5.47 5.44 2.99
N LYS A 125 5.92 4.67 3.98
CA LYS A 125 5.43 4.78 5.36
C LYS A 125 5.60 6.20 5.91
N LYS A 126 6.81 6.77 5.80
CA LYS A 126 7.09 8.13 6.27
C LYS A 126 6.25 9.18 5.53
N ALA A 127 6.06 9.01 4.22
CA ALA A 127 5.25 9.92 3.41
C ALA A 127 3.77 9.89 3.84
N TRP A 128 3.23 8.70 4.13
CA TRP A 128 1.87 8.53 4.64
C TRP A 128 1.67 9.11 6.04
N GLU A 129 2.64 8.93 6.94
CA GLU A 129 2.63 9.58 8.26
C GLU A 129 2.64 11.11 8.16
N GLY A 130 3.34 11.66 7.15
CA GLY A 130 3.39 13.09 6.85
C GLY A 130 2.04 13.70 6.50
N VAL A 131 1.12 12.91 5.93
CA VAL A 131 -0.27 13.34 5.63
C VAL A 131 -1.29 12.85 6.67
N GLY A 132 -0.82 12.40 7.85
CA GLY A 132 -1.68 12.06 8.98
C GLY A 132 -2.07 10.58 9.11
N ILE A 133 -1.62 9.71 8.21
CA ILE A 133 -1.88 8.26 8.28
C ILE A 133 -0.90 7.63 9.26
N ARG A 134 -1.30 7.57 10.54
CA ARG A 134 -0.41 7.14 11.65
C ARG A 134 -0.71 5.77 12.23
N ASN A 135 -1.87 5.18 11.92
CA ASN A 135 -2.21 3.81 12.32
C ASN A 135 -1.47 2.79 11.44
N THR A 136 -0.14 2.71 11.60
CA THR A 136 0.73 1.97 10.70
C THR A 136 1.75 1.10 11.45
N GLU A 137 2.05 -0.07 10.90
CA GLU A 137 3.06 -1.00 11.42
C GLU A 137 3.97 -1.49 10.28
N LEU A 138 5.29 -1.47 10.49
CA LEU A 138 6.27 -2.00 9.53
C LEU A 138 6.91 -3.28 10.06
N PHE A 139 6.86 -4.33 9.25
CA PHE A 139 7.49 -5.61 9.55
C PHE A 139 8.58 -5.94 8.52
N LEU A 140 9.81 -6.06 9.00
CA LEU A 140 10.92 -6.66 8.25
C LEU A 140 10.97 -8.15 8.61
N VAL A 141 10.80 -9.03 7.63
CA VAL A 141 10.82 -10.48 7.84
C VAL A 141 12.28 -10.95 7.77
N PRO A 142 12.85 -11.48 8.88
CA PRO A 142 14.26 -11.86 8.93
C PRO A 142 14.62 -12.89 7.87
N ASP A 143 15.82 -12.75 7.29
CA ASP A 143 16.38 -13.69 6.32
C ASP A 143 15.58 -13.90 5.01
N VAL A 144 14.54 -13.11 4.77
CA VAL A 144 13.70 -13.19 3.57
C VAL A 144 14.10 -12.13 2.55
N GLY A 145 14.22 -12.52 1.27
CA GLY A 145 14.43 -11.61 0.14
C GLY A 145 13.12 -11.12 -0.49
N HIS A 146 13.06 -11.06 -1.82
CA HIS A 146 11.83 -10.70 -2.54
C HIS A 146 10.85 -11.89 -2.65
N ASP A 147 10.33 -12.36 -1.53
CA ASP A 147 9.47 -13.54 -1.45
C ASP A 147 8.20 -13.26 -0.63
N GLY A 148 7.08 -13.09 -1.34
CA GLY A 148 5.78 -12.79 -0.73
C GLY A 148 5.22 -13.96 0.09
N ALA A 149 5.49 -15.21 -0.32
CA ALA A 149 4.96 -16.38 0.37
C ALA A 149 5.56 -16.50 1.78
N LYS A 150 6.87 -16.21 1.92
CA LYS A 150 7.54 -16.15 3.23
C LYS A 150 7.10 -14.96 4.09
N CYS A 151 6.49 -13.94 3.51
CA CYS A 151 5.91 -12.81 4.24
C CYS A 151 4.47 -13.08 4.72
N LEU A 152 3.78 -14.09 4.17
CA LEU A 152 2.37 -14.39 4.49
C LEU A 152 2.13 -14.67 5.99
N PRO A 153 2.97 -15.43 6.72
CA PRO A 153 2.71 -15.67 8.15
C PRO A 153 2.67 -14.38 8.98
N THR A 154 3.53 -13.41 8.65
CA THR A 154 3.57 -12.08 9.29
C THR A 154 2.33 -11.26 8.94
N LEU A 155 1.89 -11.30 7.67
CA LEU A 155 0.62 -10.72 7.23
C LEU A 155 -0.56 -11.32 8.00
N GLU A 156 -0.68 -12.64 8.04
CA GLU A 156 -1.82 -13.34 8.63
C GLU A 156 -1.92 -13.08 10.13
N LYS A 157 -0.78 -13.10 10.84
CA LYS A 157 -0.73 -12.76 12.27
C LYS A 157 -1.25 -11.35 12.53
N TRP A 158 -0.83 -10.37 11.72
CA TRP A 158 -1.31 -9.00 11.82
C TRP A 158 -2.79 -8.87 11.45
N LEU A 159 -3.22 -9.52 10.37
CA LEU A 159 -4.62 -9.48 9.92
C LEU A 159 -5.57 -10.01 11.00
N ARG A 160 -5.20 -11.10 11.69
CA ARG A 160 -5.97 -11.65 12.82
C ARG A 160 -6.10 -10.64 13.97
N SER A 161 -5.07 -9.83 14.23
CA SER A 161 -5.15 -8.79 15.28
C SER A 161 -6.07 -7.62 14.89
N GLN A 162 -6.29 -7.39 13.59
CA GLN A 162 -7.25 -6.39 13.11
C GLN A 162 -8.69 -6.88 13.18
N LEU A 163 -8.93 -8.18 12.93
CA LEU A 163 -10.26 -8.79 13.01
C LEU A 163 -10.84 -8.77 14.44
N GLY A 164 -9.99 -8.98 15.46
CA GLY A 164 -10.40 -8.97 16.86
C GLY A 164 -10.70 -7.58 17.45
N ARG A 165 -10.48 -6.49 16.69
CA ARG A 165 -10.75 -5.11 17.12
C ARG A 165 -12.10 -4.57 16.63
N GLY A 166 -12.83 -5.36 15.83
CA GLY A 166 -14.09 -4.98 15.20
C GLY A 166 -15.35 -5.64 15.81
N SER A 167 -15.23 -6.23 17.00
CA SER A 167 -16.34 -6.82 17.78
C SER A 167 -16.68 -5.98 19.00
#